data_AF-A0A1X7TSH0-F1
#
_entry.id   AF-A0A1X7TSH0-F1
#
_cell.length_a   1.000
_cell.length_b   1.000
_cell.length_c   1.000
_cell.angle_alpha   90.00
_cell.angle_beta   90.00
_cell.angle_gamma   90.00
#
_symmetry.space_group_name_H-M   'P 1'
#
loop_
_entity.id
_entity.type
_entity.pdbx_description
1 polymer ?
#
loop_
_entity_poly.entity_id
_entity_poly.type
_entity_poly.pdbx_seq_one_letter_code
_entity_poly.pdbx_strand_id
1 'polypeptide(L)'
;MASPLGSQLASFAAYKKSPDILTTSHGHPVDCKTATLTAGAKGPVLLQDYVFLDEMAHFDRERIPERVVHAKGAGGESGSADTVRDPRGFAVKFYTEDGNWDLVGNNTPIFFIRDPILFPSFIHTQKRNPSIPFK
;
A
#
# COMPACT_ATOMS: atom_id res chain seq x y z
N MET A 1 -7.52 13.39 26.24
CA MET A 1 -8.25 12.37 25.44
C MET A 1 -7.38 12.02 24.25
N ALA A 2 -7.09 10.74 24.00
CA ALA A 2 -6.31 10.33 22.82
C ALA A 2 -7.11 10.63 21.53
N SER A 3 -6.45 11.01 20.45
CA SER A 3 -7.10 11.23 19.15
C SER A 3 -7.71 9.91 18.64
N PRO A 4 -8.75 9.95 17.78
CA PRO A 4 -9.33 8.74 17.18
C PRO A 4 -8.31 7.87 16.43
N LEU A 5 -7.27 8.49 15.85
CA LEU A 5 -6.18 7.78 15.20
C LEU A 5 -5.29 7.04 16.21
N GLY A 6 -4.93 7.71 17.32
CA GLY A 6 -4.09 7.11 18.36
C GLY A 6 -4.78 5.98 19.13
N SER A 7 -6.11 5.89 19.07
CA SER A 7 -6.92 4.87 19.74
C SER A 7 -7.52 3.82 18.80
N GLN A 8 -7.05 3.73 17.55
CA GLN A 8 -7.58 2.82 16.55
C GLN A 8 -7.54 1.34 17.01
N LEU A 9 -6.41 0.88 17.54
CA LEU A 9 -6.26 -0.50 18.06
C LEU A 9 -7.18 -0.76 19.26
N ALA A 10 -7.29 0.20 20.18
CA ALA A 10 -8.17 0.08 21.35
C ALA A 10 -9.65 0.02 20.95
N SER A 11 -10.04 0.80 19.94
CA SER A 11 -11.39 0.81 19.40
C SER A 11 -11.73 -0.51 18.70
N PHE A 12 -10.79 -1.08 17.94
CA PHE A 12 -10.95 -2.39 17.31
C PHE A 12 -11.05 -3.52 18.34
N ALA A 13 -10.20 -3.50 19.37
CA ALA A 13 -10.24 -4.47 20.47
C ALA A 13 -11.56 -4.40 21.26
N ALA A 14 -12.12 -3.21 21.46
CA ALA A 14 -13.42 -3.04 22.10
C ALA A 14 -14.60 -3.53 21.21
N TYR A 15 -14.46 -3.41 19.88
CA TYR A 15 -15.45 -3.92 18.92
C TYR A 15 -15.45 -5.46 18.83
N LYS A 16 -14.26 -6.09 18.85
CA LYS A 16 -14.14 -7.53 18.67
C LYS A 16 -14.39 -8.29 19.97
N LYS A 17 -15.49 -9.04 20.04
CA LYS A 17 -15.91 -9.77 21.26
C LYS A 17 -15.07 -11.01 21.58
N SER A 18 -14.54 -11.70 20.57
CA SER A 18 -13.76 -12.93 20.74
C SER A 18 -12.65 -13.05 19.68
N PRO A 19 -11.51 -13.69 19.99
CA PRO A 19 -10.51 -14.00 18.98
C PRO A 19 -11.06 -15.03 17.97
N ASP A 20 -10.62 -14.91 16.71
CA ASP A 20 -10.94 -15.92 15.70
C ASP A 20 -9.80 -16.93 15.65
N ILE A 21 -10.07 -18.13 15.15
CA ILE A 21 -9.02 -19.13 14.92
C ILE A 21 -8.14 -18.63 13.78
N LEU A 22 -6.83 -18.60 14.01
CA LEU A 22 -5.87 -18.28 12.97
C LEU A 22 -5.88 -19.38 11.91
N THR A 23 -5.98 -18.99 10.64
CA THR A 23 -6.01 -19.91 9.51
C THR A 23 -4.99 -19.50 8.45
N THR A 24 -4.57 -20.48 7.64
CA THR A 24 -3.80 -20.22 6.42
C THR A 24 -4.69 -19.64 5.31
N SER A 25 -4.09 -19.25 4.18
CA SER A 25 -4.83 -18.77 2.99
C SER A 25 -5.92 -19.74 2.50
N HIS A 26 -5.78 -21.03 2.77
CA HIS A 26 -6.72 -22.08 2.39
C HIS A 26 -7.71 -22.46 3.50
N GLY A 27 -7.72 -21.74 4.63
CA GLY A 27 -8.64 -21.97 5.74
C GLY A 27 -8.22 -23.11 6.69
N HIS A 28 -7.01 -23.65 6.58
CA HIS A 28 -6.53 -24.66 7.53
C HIS A 28 -6.18 -24.00 8.87
N PRO A 29 -6.65 -24.54 10.01
CA PRO A 29 -6.35 -23.97 11.32
C PRO A 29 -4.86 -24.11 11.63
N VAL A 30 -4.26 -23.02 12.12
CA VAL A 30 -2.86 -22.95 12.53
C VAL A 30 -2.78 -23.19 14.04
N ASP A 31 -2.04 -24.22 14.44
CA ASP A 31 -1.85 -24.57 15.86
C ASP A 31 -0.80 -23.65 16.52
N CYS A 32 0.38 -23.52 15.90
CA CYS A 32 1.46 -22.67 16.39
C CYS A 32 2.00 -21.74 15.30
N LYS A 33 1.96 -20.42 15.54
CA LYS A 33 2.50 -19.38 14.63
C LYS A 33 3.83 -18.77 15.11
N THR A 34 4.24 -19.07 16.34
CA THR A 34 5.44 -18.46 16.97
C THR A 34 6.71 -19.25 16.73
N ALA A 35 6.62 -20.43 16.12
CA ALA A 35 7.74 -21.31 15.81
C ALA A 35 7.57 -21.96 14.44
N THR A 36 8.69 -22.24 13.76
CA THR A 36 8.73 -22.97 12.49
C THR A 36 8.97 -24.46 12.73
N LEU A 37 8.57 -25.30 11.76
CA LEU A 37 8.78 -26.73 11.79
C LEU A 37 10.22 -27.06 11.34
N THR A 38 10.98 -27.69 12.24
CA THR A 38 12.40 -28.03 12.03
C THR A 38 12.68 -29.53 12.21
N ALA A 39 13.76 -30.02 11.59
CA ALA A 39 14.26 -31.40 11.79
C ALA A 39 14.95 -31.57 13.15
N GLY A 40 14.19 -31.48 14.24
CA GLY A 40 14.68 -31.47 15.62
C GLY A 40 15.01 -30.06 16.12
N ALA A 41 15.21 -29.90 17.44
CA ALA A 41 15.26 -28.58 18.10
C ALA A 41 16.31 -27.59 17.55
N LYS A 42 17.37 -28.09 16.89
CA LYS A 42 18.41 -27.27 16.23
C LYS A 42 18.66 -27.71 14.77
N GLY A 43 17.72 -28.43 14.18
CA GLY A 43 17.80 -28.87 12.79
C GLY A 43 17.39 -27.79 11.81
N PRO A 44 17.60 -28.02 10.50
CA PRO A 44 17.12 -27.13 9.45
C PRO A 44 15.58 -27.03 9.44
N VAL A 45 15.05 -25.92 8.93
CA VAL A 45 13.62 -25.74 8.66
C VAL A 45 13.19 -26.72 7.56
N LEU A 46 12.04 -27.35 7.75
CA LEU A 46 11.48 -28.28 6.79
C LEU A 46 10.71 -27.51 5.71
N LEU A 47 10.91 -27.88 4.44
CA LEU A 47 10.11 -27.37 3.33
C LEU A 47 8.62 -27.76 3.43
N GLN A 48 8.32 -28.77 4.26
CA GLN A 48 6.96 -29.19 4.57
C GLN A 48 6.22 -28.19 5.46
N ASP A 49 6.91 -27.20 6.04
CA ASP A 49 6.28 -26.10 6.77
C ASP A 49 5.55 -25.15 5.80
N TYR A 50 4.37 -25.59 5.37
CA TYR A 50 3.55 -24.82 4.45
C TYR A 50 2.93 -23.58 5.10
N VAL A 51 2.78 -23.55 6.43
CA VAL A 51 2.25 -22.40 7.17
C VAL A 51 3.24 -21.24 7.09
N PHE A 52 4.52 -21.51 7.34
CA PHE A 52 5.58 -20.51 7.21
C PHE A 52 5.72 -20.00 5.77
N LEU A 53 5.73 -20.93 4.79
CA LEU A 53 5.90 -20.58 3.39
C LEU A 53 4.73 -19.74 2.84
N ASP A 54 3.48 -20.06 3.21
CA ASP A 54 2.29 -19.32 2.81
C ASP A 54 2.36 -17.85 3.30
N GLU A 55 2.70 -17.66 4.58
CA GLU A 55 2.79 -16.33 5.17
C GLU A 55 3.93 -15.49 4.59
N MET A 56 5.12 -16.08 4.44
CA MET A 56 6.26 -15.37 3.86
C MET A 56 6.04 -15.06 2.37
N ALA A 57 5.44 -16.00 1.61
CA ALA A 57 5.16 -15.77 0.20
C ALA A 57 4.15 -14.62 -0.01
N HIS A 58 3.20 -14.45 0.91
CA HIS A 58 2.28 -13.32 0.92
C HIS A 58 2.98 -12.03 1.34
N PHE A 59 3.74 -12.04 2.45
CA PHE A 59 4.49 -10.88 2.94
C PHE A 59 5.46 -10.32 1.89
N ASP A 60 6.23 -11.18 1.23
CA ASP A 60 7.18 -10.79 0.18
C ASP A 60 6.51 -10.12 -1.03
N ARG A 61 5.19 -10.29 -1.19
CA ARG A 61 4.38 -9.75 -2.29
C ARG A 61 3.39 -8.68 -1.85
N GLU A 62 3.51 -8.14 -0.64
CA GLU A 62 2.65 -7.04 -0.17
C GLU A 62 2.84 -5.76 -0.97
N ARG A 63 4.04 -5.53 -1.51
CA ARG A 63 4.34 -4.33 -2.29
C ARG A 63 3.83 -4.48 -3.72
N ILE A 64 2.79 -3.73 -4.03
CA ILE A 64 2.40 -3.43 -5.41
C ILE A 64 3.15 -2.20 -5.95
N PRO A 65 3.37 -2.10 -7.26
CA PRO A 65 3.91 -0.87 -7.85
C PRO A 65 3.05 0.33 -7.46
N GLU A 66 3.70 1.35 -6.94
CA GLU A 66 3.05 2.64 -6.66
C GLU A 66 2.66 3.35 -7.95
N ARG A 67 1.73 4.31 -7.85
CA ARG A 67 1.32 5.11 -9.02
C ARG A 67 2.52 5.90 -9.55
N VAL A 68 2.69 5.92 -10.88
CA VAL A 68 3.78 6.66 -11.56
C VAL A 68 3.77 8.15 -11.20
N VAL A 69 2.59 8.73 -11.00
CA VAL A 69 2.36 10.08 -10.46
C VAL A 69 1.30 10.00 -9.37
N HIS A 70 1.31 10.95 -8.42
CA HIS A 70 0.40 10.94 -7.27
C HIS A 70 0.54 9.64 -6.44
N ALA A 71 1.79 9.17 -6.26
CA ALA A 71 2.12 7.99 -5.47
C ALA A 71 1.77 8.19 -3.99
N LYS A 72 2.00 9.40 -3.49
CA LYS A 72 1.51 9.88 -2.21
C LYS A 72 0.21 10.65 -2.42
N GLY A 73 -0.59 10.85 -1.37
CA GLY A 73 -1.85 11.62 -1.44
C GLY A 73 -1.69 13.09 -1.91
N ALA A 74 -0.47 13.49 -2.27
CA ALA A 74 -0.05 14.69 -2.97
C ALA A 74 0.86 14.27 -4.14
N GLY A 75 0.81 14.97 -5.28
CA GLY A 75 1.44 14.62 -6.56
C GLY A 75 2.98 14.45 -6.60
N GLY A 76 3.66 14.51 -5.46
CA GLY A 76 5.11 14.42 -5.34
C GLY A 76 5.67 13.04 -5.69
N GLU A 77 7.00 12.99 -5.83
CA GLU A 77 7.75 11.74 -5.94
C GLU A 77 7.44 10.80 -4.78
N SER A 78 7.52 9.49 -5.02
CA SER A 78 7.54 8.51 -3.94
C SER A 78 8.57 8.89 -2.87
N GLY A 79 8.12 8.91 -1.63
CA GLY A 79 8.90 9.41 -0.49
C GLY A 79 8.72 10.89 -0.14
N SER A 80 8.13 11.75 -0.98
CA SER A 80 7.93 13.19 -0.68
C SER A 80 7.03 13.46 0.54
N ALA A 81 7.25 14.52 1.31
CA ALA A 81 6.36 14.83 2.44
C ALA A 81 4.99 15.36 1.94
N ASP A 82 3.91 15.04 2.66
CA ASP A 82 2.54 15.39 2.25
C ASP A 82 2.27 16.91 2.23
N THR A 83 3.16 17.72 2.80
CA THR A 83 3.08 19.19 2.88
C THR A 83 3.97 19.91 1.87
N VAL A 84 4.63 19.20 0.95
CA VAL A 84 5.51 19.82 -0.07
C VAL A 84 4.70 20.60 -1.10
N ARG A 85 5.28 21.69 -1.63
CA ARG A 85 4.68 22.52 -2.69
C ARG A 85 4.55 21.72 -3.98
N ASP A 86 3.32 21.29 -4.29
CA ASP A 86 3.01 20.45 -5.45
C ASP A 86 1.48 20.47 -5.68
N PRO A 87 0.96 20.29 -6.92
CA PRO A 87 -0.48 20.13 -7.12
C PRO A 87 -1.05 18.96 -6.31
N ARG A 88 -2.30 19.08 -5.89
CA ARG A 88 -3.00 18.01 -5.16
C ARG A 88 -4.03 17.38 -6.08
N GLY A 89 -3.87 16.08 -6.33
CA GLY A 89 -4.86 15.29 -7.04
C GLY A 89 -6.16 15.22 -6.25
N PHE A 90 -7.28 15.43 -6.93
CA PHE A 90 -8.62 15.29 -6.37
C PHE A 90 -9.46 14.45 -7.32
N ALA A 91 -9.54 13.15 -7.02
CA ALA A 91 -10.28 12.19 -7.82
C ALA A 91 -11.53 11.73 -7.08
N VAL A 92 -12.68 11.82 -7.75
CA VAL A 92 -13.98 11.36 -7.23
C VAL A 92 -14.54 10.31 -8.17
N LYS A 93 -14.92 9.15 -7.61
CA LYS A 93 -15.58 8.06 -8.32
C LYS A 93 -17.05 8.02 -7.94
N PHE A 94 -17.93 8.21 -8.92
CA PHE A 94 -19.37 8.06 -8.77
C PHE A 94 -19.77 6.66 -9.24
N TYR A 95 -20.43 5.92 -8.37
CA TYR A 95 -21.06 4.65 -8.73
C TYR A 95 -22.50 4.95 -9.16
N THR A 96 -22.73 5.06 -10.47
CA THR A 96 -24.05 5.34 -11.04
C THR A 96 -24.69 4.07 -11.60
N GLU A 97 -25.98 4.12 -11.93
CA GLU A 97 -26.71 2.99 -12.51
C GLU A 97 -26.15 2.60 -13.90
N ASP A 98 -25.62 3.58 -14.64
CA ASP A 98 -24.99 3.39 -15.95
C ASP A 98 -23.50 2.98 -15.85
N GLY A 99 -23.00 2.77 -14.63
CA GLY A 99 -21.63 2.33 -14.36
C GLY A 99 -20.80 3.35 -13.59
N ASN A 100 -19.48 3.15 -13.61
CA ASN A 100 -18.57 4.01 -12.86
C ASN A 100 -18.26 5.28 -13.65
N TRP A 101 -18.48 6.44 -13.05
CA TRP A 101 -18.05 7.73 -13.59
C TRP A 101 -16.95 8.34 -12.72
N ASP A 102 -15.75 8.49 -13.30
CA ASP A 102 -14.57 9.00 -12.60
C ASP A 102 -14.29 10.45 -12.99
N LEU A 103 -14.47 11.38 -12.06
CA LEU A 103 -14.04 12.76 -12.18
C LEU A 103 -12.62 12.90 -11.60
N VAL A 104 -11.62 12.74 -12.45
CA VAL A 104 -10.20 12.81 -12.08
C VAL A 104 -9.66 14.23 -12.29
N GLY A 105 -9.65 15.03 -11.23
CA GLY A 105 -9.21 16.42 -11.25
C GLY A 105 -7.99 16.71 -10.38
N ASN A 106 -7.62 17.99 -10.34
CA ASN A 106 -6.63 18.56 -9.43
C ASN A 106 -7.27 19.71 -8.64
N ASN A 107 -6.59 20.16 -7.58
CA ASN A 107 -6.98 21.36 -6.84
C ASN A 107 -6.73 22.68 -7.60
N THR A 108 -6.18 22.63 -8.82
CA THR A 108 -5.96 23.78 -9.69
C THR A 108 -6.87 23.72 -10.93
N PRO A 109 -7.50 24.83 -11.35
CA PRO A 109 -8.39 24.86 -12.51
C PRO A 109 -7.65 24.83 -13.86
N ILE A 110 -6.31 24.96 -13.83
CA ILE A 110 -5.43 24.92 -15.01
C ILE A 110 -4.32 23.89 -14.80
N PHE A 111 -3.69 23.50 -15.90
CA PHE A 111 -2.53 22.60 -15.92
C PHE A 111 -1.33 23.24 -16.65
N PHE A 112 -0.12 22.74 -16.39
CA PHE A 112 1.13 23.35 -16.87
C PHE A 112 1.34 23.22 -18.38
N ILE A 113 0.75 22.20 -18.99
CA ILE A 113 0.87 21.91 -20.42
C ILE A 113 -0.52 21.83 -21.06
N ARG A 114 -0.58 22.12 -22.36
CA ARG A 114 -1.80 22.01 -23.18
C ARG A 114 -1.77 20.83 -24.15
N ASP A 115 -0.59 20.26 -24.39
CA ASP A 115 -0.37 19.11 -25.27
C ASP A 115 -0.05 17.86 -24.43
N PRO A 116 -0.84 16.76 -24.53
CA PRO A 116 -0.60 15.54 -23.77
C PRO A 116 0.70 14.82 -24.14
N ILE A 117 1.26 15.03 -25.34
CA ILE A 117 2.52 14.39 -25.76
C ILE A 117 3.68 14.83 -24.86
N LEU A 118 3.62 16.05 -24.32
CA LEU A 118 4.64 16.60 -23.43
C LEU A 118 4.51 16.12 -21.98
N PHE A 119 3.46 15.38 -21.64
CA PHE A 119 3.18 14.96 -20.27
C PHE A 119 4.30 14.07 -19.68
N PRO A 120 4.79 13.02 -20.35
CA PRO A 120 5.89 12.21 -19.82
C PRO A 120 7.16 13.02 -19.59
N SER A 121 7.50 13.92 -20.53
CA SER A 121 8.64 14.81 -20.41
C SER A 121 8.49 15.74 -19.20
N PHE A 122 7.32 16.36 -19.01
CA PHE A 122 7.04 17.20 -17.85
C PHE A 122 7.21 16.43 -16.53
N ILE A 123 6.63 15.24 -16.41
CA ILE A 123 6.74 14.40 -15.20
C ILE A 123 8.20 13.99 -14.93
N HIS A 124 8.97 13.66 -15.96
CA HIS A 124 10.39 13.34 -15.79
C HIS A 124 11.21 14.52 -15.24
N THR A 125 10.86 15.78 -15.59
CA THR A 125 11.56 16.96 -15.04
C THR A 125 11.32 17.18 -13.54
N GLN A 126 10.17 16.73 -13.02
CA GLN A 126 9.82 16.85 -11.60
C GLN A 126 10.31 15.66 -10.77
N LYS A 127 10.87 14.63 -11.41
CA LYS A 127 11.42 13.44 -10.79
C LYS A 127 12.95 13.52 -10.71
N ARG A 128 13.57 12.53 -10.05
CA ARG A 128 15.03 12.45 -9.92
C ARG A 128 15.77 12.47 -11.25
N ASN A 129 16.97 13.03 -11.21
CA ASN A 129 17.93 12.94 -12.30
C ASN A 129 18.34 11.46 -12.52
N PRO A 130 18.29 10.95 -13.76
CA PRO A 130 18.56 9.54 -14.06
C PRO A 130 20.01 9.11 -13.79
N SER A 131 20.96 10.04 -13.71
CA SER A 131 22.39 9.73 -13.55
C SER A 131 22.85 9.59 -12.10
N ILE A 132 22.03 9.97 -11.12
CA ILE A 132 22.38 9.88 -9.69
C ILE A 132 21.70 8.66 -9.04
N PRO A 133 22.45 7.71 -8.45
CA PRO A 133 21.87 6.55 -7.78
C PRO A 133 21.13 6.95 -6.49
N PHE A 134 20.17 6.11 -6.09
CA PHE A 134 19.45 6.25 -4.81
C PHE A 134 20.45 6.27 -3.65
N LYS A 135 20.38 7.30 -2.81
CA LYS A 135 20.95 7.28 -1.46
C LYS A 135 19.87 6.90 -0.46
#